data_AF-A0A7J7L890-F1
#
_entry.id   AF-A0A7J7L890-F1
#
_cell.length_a   1.000
_cell.length_b   1.000
_cell.length_c   1.000
_cell.angle_alpha   90.00
_cell.angle_beta   90.00
_cell.angle_gamma   90.00
#
_symmetry.space_group_name_H-M   'P 1'
#
loop_
_entity.id
_entity.type
_entity.pdbx_description
1 polymer ?
#
loop_
_entity_poly.entity_id
_entity_poly.type
_entity_poly.pdbx_seq_one_letter_code
_entity_poly.pdbx_strand_id
1 'polypeptide(L)'
;MNLMMMKLTYDRRKKAENWNVNFMVPRAKTHIEEIKKCCNQYTPQGADANMWVVISKDGKKWIVDLVGKTCDCYEWQILSLPFVHALCVIMEMRMDWVGFCSEYHMVAAYRRSYKGSVLPISDPSLWEKPNSDIPLPLERGTGRPRKVKRRSADENTT
;
A
#
# COMPACT_ATOMS: atom_id res chain seq x y z
N MET A 1 11.02 -22.72 -1.31
CA MET A 1 9.88 -21.89 -0.87
C MET A 1 10.37 -20.85 0.12
N ASN A 2 9.96 -19.59 0.04
CA ASN A 2 10.49 -18.56 0.95
C ASN A 2 9.81 -18.66 2.33
N LEU A 3 10.53 -19.20 3.33
CA LEU A 3 10.06 -19.30 4.73
C LEU A 3 9.57 -17.95 5.29
N MET A 4 10.08 -16.83 4.77
CA MET A 4 9.59 -15.50 5.15
C MET A 4 8.11 -15.30 4.84
N MET A 5 7.60 -15.84 3.73
CA MET A 5 6.19 -15.65 3.36
C MET A 5 5.25 -16.46 4.25
N MET A 6 5.64 -17.68 4.62
CA MET A 6 4.92 -18.49 5.60
C MET A 6 4.86 -17.78 6.95
N LYS A 7 6.02 -17.36 7.48
CA LYS A 7 6.09 -16.65 8.75
C LYS A 7 5.27 -15.35 8.72
N LEU A 8 5.41 -14.56 7.66
CA LEU A 8 4.68 -13.29 7.49
C LEU A 8 3.17 -13.48 7.50
N THR A 9 2.66 -14.44 6.74
CA THR A 9 1.20 -14.71 6.67
C THR A 9 0.67 -15.22 8.00
N TYR A 10 1.40 -16.12 8.66
CA TYR A 10 1.07 -16.61 9.99
C TYR A 10 1.04 -15.48 11.04
N ASP A 11 2.09 -14.67 11.12
CA ASP A 11 2.23 -13.59 12.09
C ASP A 11 1.13 -12.54 11.91
N ARG A 12 0.84 -12.16 10.66
CA ARG A 12 -0.21 -11.18 10.34
C ARG A 12 -1.60 -11.67 10.74
N ARG A 13 -1.91 -12.95 10.47
CA ARG A 13 -3.17 -13.56 10.91
C ARG A 13 -3.27 -13.57 12.44
N LYS A 14 -2.23 -14.06 13.13
CA LYS A 14 -2.20 -14.16 14.60
C LYS A 14 -2.38 -12.79 15.24
N LYS A 15 -1.70 -11.76 14.71
CA LYS A 15 -1.83 -10.38 15.18
C LYS A 15 -3.26 -9.85 15.04
N ALA A 16 -3.95 -10.21 13.96
CA ALA A 16 -5.29 -9.73 13.67
C ALA A 16 -6.41 -10.46 14.45
N GLU A 17 -6.15 -11.62 15.07
CA GLU A 17 -7.14 -12.38 15.86
C GLU A 17 -7.72 -11.57 17.03
N ASN A 18 -6.90 -10.71 17.64
CA ASN A 18 -7.31 -9.92 18.80
C ASN A 18 -7.93 -8.55 18.42
N TRP A 19 -8.02 -8.23 17.12
CA TRP A 19 -8.57 -6.97 16.66
C TRP A 19 -10.09 -7.06 16.45
N ASN A 20 -10.83 -6.02 16.82
CA ASN A 20 -12.25 -5.93 16.49
C ASN A 20 -12.45 -5.75 14.98
N VAL A 21 -13.27 -6.60 14.38
CA VAL A 21 -13.51 -6.65 12.92
C VAL A 21 -14.14 -5.37 12.36
N ASN A 22 -14.92 -4.65 13.17
CA ASN A 22 -15.62 -3.43 12.79
C ASN A 22 -14.74 -2.17 12.90
N PHE A 23 -13.48 -2.31 13.31
CA PHE A 23 -12.55 -1.19 13.46
C PHE A 23 -11.50 -1.16 12.37
N MET A 24 -10.85 -0.01 12.26
CA MET A 24 -9.69 0.20 11.40
C MET A 24 -8.47 -0.57 11.92
N VAL A 25 -7.60 -1.01 11.00
CA VAL A 25 -6.31 -1.61 11.34
C VAL A 25 -5.50 -0.62 12.17
N PRO A 26 -4.90 -1.04 13.31
CA PRO A 26 -4.20 -0.13 14.22
C PRO A 26 -3.14 0.75 13.55
N ARG A 27 -2.39 0.20 12.58
CA ARG A 27 -1.36 0.96 11.85
C ARG A 27 -1.95 2.14 11.07
N ALA A 28 -3.08 1.95 10.39
CA ALA A 28 -3.72 3.02 9.63
C ALA A 28 -4.30 4.09 10.58
N LYS A 29 -4.91 3.66 11.68
CA LYS A 29 -5.41 4.57 12.73
C LYS A 29 -4.29 5.43 13.32
N THR A 30 -3.19 4.82 13.75
CA THR A 30 -2.03 5.55 14.30
C THR A 30 -1.44 6.51 13.28
N HIS A 31 -1.33 6.10 12.01
CA HIS A 31 -0.83 6.97 10.95
C HIS A 31 -1.69 8.23 10.78
N ILE A 32 -3.01 8.09 10.78
CA ILE A 32 -3.93 9.24 10.71
C ILE A 32 -3.81 10.12 11.96
N GLU A 33 -3.75 9.52 13.16
CA GLU A 33 -3.60 10.27 14.41
C GLU A 33 -2.29 11.10 14.46
N GLU A 34 -1.22 10.59 13.85
CA GLU A 34 0.05 11.33 13.69
C GLU A 34 -0.10 12.49 12.71
N ILE A 35 -0.64 12.25 11.52
CA ILE A 35 -0.85 13.28 10.49
C ILE A 35 -1.78 14.38 11.00
N LYS A 36 -2.80 14.02 11.79
CA LYS A 36 -3.77 14.94 12.38
C LYS A 36 -3.08 16.07 13.16
N LYS A 37 -1.93 15.80 13.78
CA LYS A 37 -1.16 16.80 14.54
C LYS A 37 -0.60 17.92 13.66
N CYS A 38 -0.40 17.66 12.37
CA CYS A 38 0.10 18.63 11.41
C CYS A 38 -0.98 19.56 10.85
N CYS A 39 -2.26 19.36 11.21
CA CYS A 39 -3.35 20.16 10.67
C CYS A 39 -3.22 21.66 11.00
N ASN A 40 -2.56 22.00 12.12
CA ASN A 40 -2.29 23.38 12.54
C ASN A 40 -1.34 24.16 11.61
N GLN A 41 -0.70 23.50 10.64
CA GLN A 41 0.13 24.13 9.62
C GLN A 41 -0.67 24.66 8.43
N TYR A 42 -1.97 24.37 8.40
CA TYR A 42 -2.85 24.64 7.27
C TYR A 42 -4.13 25.32 7.71
N THR A 43 -4.73 26.09 6.81
CA THR A 43 -6.00 26.77 7.00
C THR A 43 -6.96 26.35 5.88
N PRO A 44 -8.01 25.59 6.18
CA PRO A 44 -9.04 25.25 5.21
C PRO A 44 -9.98 26.44 4.95
N GLN A 45 -10.37 26.64 3.69
CA GLN A 45 -11.35 27.62 3.25
C GLN A 45 -12.36 26.94 2.31
N GLY A 46 -13.65 27.03 2.65
CA GLY A 46 -14.72 26.41 1.86
C GLY A 46 -14.98 27.20 0.57
N ALA A 47 -14.99 26.49 -0.57
CA ALA A 47 -15.42 27.05 -1.85
C ALA A 47 -16.86 26.62 -2.18
N ASP A 48 -17.25 25.42 -1.76
CA ASP A 48 -18.59 24.84 -1.86
C ASP A 48 -18.81 23.85 -0.70
N ALA A 49 -19.96 23.17 -0.65
CA ALA A 49 -20.26 22.13 0.35
C ALA A 49 -19.17 21.04 0.46
N ASN A 50 -18.60 20.60 -0.68
CA ASN A 50 -17.64 19.49 -0.72
C ASN A 50 -16.25 19.87 -1.25
N MET A 51 -16.11 21.07 -1.81
CA MET A 51 -14.85 21.56 -2.36
C MET A 51 -14.22 22.63 -1.47
N TRP A 52 -12.95 22.43 -1.18
CA TRP A 52 -12.20 23.26 -0.24
C TRP A 52 -10.83 23.59 -0.80
N VAL A 53 -10.34 24.78 -0.45
CA VAL A 53 -8.96 25.17 -0.64
C VAL A 53 -8.26 25.14 0.71
N VAL A 54 -7.17 24.40 0.79
CA VAL A 54 -6.33 24.32 1.99
C VAL A 54 -5.06 25.12 1.73
N ILE A 55 -4.75 26.07 2.62
CA ILE A 55 -3.63 26.99 2.46
C ILE A 55 -2.59 26.72 3.55
N SER A 56 -1.32 26.53 3.19
CA SER A 56 -0.24 26.45 4.19
C SER A 56 0.16 27.83 4.72
N LYS A 57 0.92 27.86 5.81
CA LYS A 57 1.54 29.10 6.32
C LYS A 57 2.41 29.83 5.28
N ASP A 58 3.00 29.10 4.34
CA ASP A 58 3.82 29.65 3.25
C ASP A 58 2.99 30.08 2.02
N GLY A 59 1.66 30.05 2.10
CA GLY A 59 0.75 30.49 1.04
C GLY A 59 0.50 29.50 -0.10
N LYS A 60 1.08 28.29 -0.03
CA LYS A 60 0.78 27.22 -0.99
C LYS A 60 -0.66 26.74 -0.81
N LYS A 61 -1.30 26.35 -1.91
CA LYS A 61 -2.71 25.97 -1.94
C LYS A 61 -2.90 24.58 -2.53
N TRP A 62 -3.85 23.84 -1.97
CA TRP A 62 -4.31 22.56 -2.48
C TRP A 62 -5.83 22.54 -2.49
N ILE A 63 -6.40 22.04 -3.58
CA ILE A 63 -7.83 21.76 -3.68
C ILE A 63 -8.08 20.38 -3.06
N VAL A 64 -9.16 20.29 -2.29
CA VAL A 64 -9.67 19.07 -1.66
C VAL A 64 -11.12 18.90 -2.10
N ASP A 65 -11.43 17.74 -2.67
CA ASP A 65 -12.80 17.31 -2.96
C ASP A 65 -13.14 16.11 -2.07
N LEU A 66 -14.08 16.33 -1.15
CA LEU A 66 -14.51 15.33 -0.17
C LEU A 66 -15.34 14.19 -0.80
N VAL A 67 -16.10 14.48 -1.84
CA VAL A 67 -16.95 13.48 -2.53
C VAL A 67 -16.08 12.59 -3.41
N GLY A 68 -15.21 13.20 -4.21
CA GLY A 68 -14.23 12.49 -5.02
C GLY A 68 -13.13 11.82 -4.19
N LYS A 69 -13.00 12.17 -2.90
CA LYS A 69 -11.90 11.74 -2.02
C LYS A 69 -10.52 12.04 -2.64
N THR A 70 -10.38 13.25 -3.19
CA THR A 70 -9.16 13.68 -3.88
C THR A 70 -8.53 14.92 -3.25
N CYS A 71 -7.22 15.05 -3.42
CA CYS A 71 -6.47 16.25 -3.10
C CYS A 71 -5.37 16.46 -4.14
N ASP A 72 -5.03 17.72 -4.43
CA ASP A 72 -3.92 18.07 -5.34
C ASP A 72 -2.56 17.52 -4.89
N CYS A 73 -2.41 17.13 -3.63
CA CYS A 73 -1.19 16.47 -3.16
C CYS A 73 -1.11 14.98 -3.53
N TYR A 74 -2.17 14.39 -4.08
CA TYR A 74 -2.30 12.98 -4.52
C TYR A 74 -2.18 11.90 -3.44
N GLU A 75 -1.70 12.24 -2.24
CA GLU A 75 -1.52 11.28 -1.14
C GLU A 75 -2.82 10.57 -0.75
N TRP A 76 -3.96 11.26 -0.79
CA TRP A 76 -5.25 10.63 -0.49
C TRP A 76 -5.61 9.56 -1.53
N GLN A 77 -5.44 9.87 -2.81
CA GLN A 77 -5.73 8.96 -3.91
C GLN A 77 -4.82 7.72 -3.86
N ILE A 78 -3.52 7.92 -3.57
CA ILE A 78 -2.53 6.83 -3.52
C ILE A 78 -2.77 5.91 -2.32
N LEU A 79 -2.93 6.50 -1.13
CA LEU A 79 -3.05 5.73 0.10
C LEU A 79 -4.48 5.23 0.35
N SER A 80 -5.47 5.80 -0.35
CA SER A 80 -6.90 5.62 -0.07
C SER A 80 -7.25 5.93 1.40
N LEU A 81 -6.51 6.87 2.00
CA LEU A 81 -6.68 7.41 3.35
C LEU A 81 -6.58 8.93 3.30
N PRO A 82 -7.43 9.67 4.03
CA PRO A 82 -7.30 11.11 4.14
C PRO A 82 -5.91 11.49 4.64
N PHE A 83 -5.21 12.33 3.88
CA PHE A 83 -3.92 12.89 4.26
C PHE A 83 -4.10 14.29 4.90
N VAL A 84 -3.01 14.98 5.23
CA VAL A 84 -3.05 16.19 6.07
C VAL A 84 -4.05 17.24 5.58
N HIS A 85 -4.07 17.57 4.29
CA HIS A 85 -4.99 18.59 3.75
C HIS A 85 -6.46 18.18 3.87
N ALA A 86 -6.77 16.92 3.54
CA ALA A 86 -8.11 16.37 3.66
C ALA A 86 -8.56 16.30 5.12
N LEU A 87 -7.68 15.87 6.02
CA LEU A 87 -7.94 15.80 7.45
C LEU A 87 -8.24 17.18 8.04
N CYS A 88 -7.53 18.24 7.63
CA CYS A 88 -7.84 19.60 8.04
C CYS A 88 -9.30 19.97 7.72
N VAL A 89 -9.74 19.70 6.49
CA VAL A 89 -11.10 20.00 6.04
C VAL A 89 -12.13 19.17 6.80
N ILE A 90 -11.92 17.86 6.92
CA ILE A 90 -12.82 16.95 7.64
C ILE A 90 -12.99 17.39 9.10
N MET A 91 -11.89 17.81 9.74
CA MET A 91 -11.91 18.32 11.12
C MET A 91 -12.63 19.64 11.25
N GLU A 92 -12.43 20.57 10.31
CA GLU A 92 -13.14 21.86 10.27
C GLU A 92 -14.65 21.64 10.17
N MET A 93 -15.08 20.69 9.33
CA MET A 93 -16.48 20.30 9.17
C MET A 93 -17.02 19.42 10.32
N ARG A 94 -16.17 19.07 11.31
CA ARG A 94 -16.50 18.18 12.44
C ARG A 94 -17.07 16.82 12.01
N MET A 95 -16.62 16.32 10.87
CA MET A 95 -17.03 15.01 10.35
C MET A 95 -16.14 13.89 10.89
N ASP A 96 -16.64 12.67 10.86
CA ASP A 96 -15.82 11.50 11.20
C ASP A 96 -14.93 11.10 10.01
N TRP A 97 -13.62 11.18 10.22
CA TRP A 97 -12.61 10.83 9.22
C TRP A 97 -12.62 9.35 8.84
N VAL A 98 -13.16 8.47 9.69
CA VAL A 98 -13.26 7.04 9.38
C VAL A 98 -14.12 6.79 8.13
N GLY A 99 -15.18 7.57 7.92
CA GLY A 99 -16.04 7.45 6.73
C GLY A 99 -15.34 7.83 5.41
N PHE A 100 -14.24 8.55 5.50
CA PHE A 100 -13.43 8.99 4.36
C PHE A 100 -12.31 8.01 4.00
N CYS A 101 -12.06 7.01 4.84
CA CYS A 101 -11.08 5.97 4.61
C CYS A 101 -11.64 4.86 3.72
N SER A 102 -10.78 4.18 2.97
CA SER A 102 -11.17 2.98 2.22
C SER A 102 -11.38 1.78 3.15
N GLU A 103 -12.32 0.91 2.77
CA GLU A 103 -12.57 -0.37 3.44
C GLU A 103 -11.34 -1.28 3.50
N TYR A 104 -10.37 -1.10 2.60
CA TYR A 104 -9.11 -1.85 2.61
C TYR A 104 -8.28 -1.64 3.88
N HIS A 105 -8.52 -0.56 4.61
CA HIS A 105 -7.87 -0.27 5.89
C HIS A 105 -8.65 -0.79 7.10
N MET A 106 -9.78 -1.48 6.89
CA MET A 106 -10.55 -2.11 7.95
C MET A 106 -9.98 -3.47 8.34
N VAL A 107 -10.14 -3.85 9.61
CA VAL A 107 -9.72 -5.16 10.13
C VAL A 107 -10.43 -6.29 9.38
N ALA A 108 -11.70 -6.09 8.97
CA ALA A 108 -12.43 -7.04 8.14
C ALA A 108 -11.70 -7.37 6.82
N ALA A 109 -11.27 -6.35 6.08
CA ALA A 109 -10.51 -6.53 4.83
C ALA A 109 -9.15 -7.17 5.11
N TYR A 110 -8.44 -6.71 6.14
CA TYR A 110 -7.16 -7.28 6.55
C TYR A 110 -7.25 -8.79 6.84
N ARG A 111 -8.23 -9.20 7.65
CA ARG A 111 -8.47 -10.61 7.99
C ARG A 111 -8.81 -11.42 6.75
N ARG A 112 -9.60 -10.86 5.83
CA ARG A 112 -9.94 -11.51 4.55
C ARG A 112 -8.68 -11.77 3.71
N SER A 113 -7.77 -10.79 3.63
CA SER A 113 -6.51 -10.90 2.89
C SER A 113 -5.55 -11.96 3.46
N TYR A 114 -5.52 -12.15 4.79
CA TYR A 114 -4.66 -13.13 5.46
C TYR A 114 -5.41 -14.37 5.98
N LYS A 115 -6.60 -14.65 5.43
CA LYS A 115 -7.38 -15.84 5.81
C LYS A 115 -6.67 -17.14 5.38
N GLY A 116 -6.03 -17.12 4.21
CA GLY A 116 -5.27 -18.25 3.68
C GLY A 116 -4.02 -18.56 4.50
N SER A 117 -3.58 -19.82 4.44
CA SER A 117 -2.32 -20.26 5.04
C SER A 117 -1.34 -20.69 3.97
N VAL A 118 -0.09 -20.27 4.10
CA VAL A 118 1.02 -20.86 3.35
C VAL A 118 1.56 -21.99 4.19
N LEU A 119 1.40 -23.22 3.74
CA LEU A 119 1.87 -24.40 4.47
C LEU A 119 3.36 -24.65 4.18
N PRO A 120 4.12 -25.20 5.15
CA PRO A 120 5.48 -25.65 4.90
C PRO A 120 5.46 -26.79 3.88
N ILE A 121 6.47 -26.80 3.00
CA ILE A 121 6.76 -27.96 2.15
C ILE A 121 7.91 -28.71 2.81
N SER A 122 7.85 -30.04 2.82
CA SER A 122 8.90 -30.90 3.33
C SER A 122 10.23 -30.67 2.60
N ASP A 123 11.32 -31.15 3.17
CA ASP A 123 12.64 -31.07 2.53
C ASP A 123 12.61 -31.78 1.17
N PRO A 124 13.16 -31.17 0.09
CA PRO A 124 13.24 -31.80 -1.22
C PRO A 124 13.88 -33.19 -1.23
N SER A 125 14.80 -33.48 -0.31
CA SER A 125 15.41 -34.80 -0.16
C SER A 125 14.43 -35.89 0.26
N LEU A 126 13.30 -35.52 0.88
CA LEU A 126 12.23 -36.42 1.31
C LEU A 126 11.12 -36.55 0.27
N TRP A 127 11.21 -35.82 -0.85
CA TRP A 127 10.18 -35.88 -1.88
C TRP A 127 10.31 -37.18 -2.68
N GLU A 128 9.18 -37.82 -2.95
CA GLU A 128 9.13 -38.93 -3.90
C GLU A 128 9.64 -38.46 -5.26
N LYS A 129 10.54 -39.24 -5.86
CA LYS A 129 11.05 -38.92 -7.18
C LYS A 129 9.87 -38.96 -8.15
N PRO A 130 9.64 -37.89 -8.93
CA PRO A 130 8.54 -37.88 -9.88
C PRO A 130 8.68 -39.05 -10.86
N ASN A 131 7.55 -39.65 -11.24
CA ASN A 131 7.52 -40.54 -12.39
C ASN A 131 8.10 -39.77 -13.59
N SER A 132 9.03 -40.39 -14.31
CA SER A 132 9.86 -39.78 -15.37
C SER A 132 9.09 -39.16 -16.54
N ASP A 133 7.76 -39.26 -16.55
CA ASP A 133 6.88 -38.78 -17.61
C ASP A 133 6.47 -37.31 -17.45
N ILE A 134 6.94 -36.61 -16.40
CA ILE A 134 6.77 -35.15 -16.31
C ILE A 134 7.84 -34.51 -17.21
N PRO A 135 7.47 -33.85 -18.32
CA PRO A 135 8.44 -33.17 -19.16
C PRO A 135 9.18 -32.15 -18.31
N LEU A 136 10.51 -32.20 -18.32
CA LEU A 136 11.34 -31.16 -17.71
C LEU A 136 10.87 -29.80 -18.26
N PRO A 137 10.78 -28.75 -17.42
CA PRO A 137 10.51 -27.41 -17.92
C PRO A 137 11.47 -27.12 -19.07
N LEU A 138 10.94 -26.74 -20.23
CA LEU A 138 11.73 -26.36 -21.40
C LEU A 138 12.88 -25.47 -20.95
N GLU A 139 14.11 -25.89 -21.24
CA GLU A 139 15.31 -25.06 -21.12
C GLU A 139 14.96 -23.68 -21.64
N ARG A 140 15.15 -22.63 -20.83
CA ARG A 140 14.87 -21.27 -21.28
C ARG A 140 15.73 -21.05 -22.52
N GLY A 141 15.10 -20.87 -23.67
CA GLY A 141 15.81 -20.55 -24.91
C GLY A 141 16.77 -19.39 -24.66
N THR A 142 17.91 -19.38 -25.36
CA THR A 142 18.85 -18.28 -25.33
C THR A 142 18.06 -16.98 -25.47
N GLY A 143 18.11 -16.15 -24.42
CA GLY A 143 17.35 -14.90 -24.38
C GLY A 143 17.64 -14.06 -25.62
N ARG A 144 16.75 -13.11 -25.92
CA ARG A 144 16.87 -12.24 -27.10
C ARG A 144 18.34 -11.82 -27.32
N PRO A 145 18.94 -12.14 -28.48
CA PRO A 145 20.30 -11.75 -28.78
C PRO A 145 20.49 -10.26 -28.54
N ARG A 146 21.56 -9.89 -27.83
CA ARG A 146 21.83 -8.49 -27.51
C ARG A 146 22.07 -7.75 -28.83
N LYS A 147 21.24 -6.74 -29.14
CA LYS A 147 21.39 -5.93 -30.36
C LYS A 147 22.77 -5.26 -30.48
N VAL A 148 23.46 -5.06 -29.35
CA VAL A 148 24.75 -4.38 -29.30
C VAL A 148 25.76 -5.26 -28.58
N LYS A 149 26.82 -5.64 -29.29
CA LYS A 149 27.99 -6.34 -28.75
C LYS A 149 28.63 -5.49 -27.65
N ARG A 150 29.11 -6.11 -26.56
CA ARG A 150 29.95 -5.38 -25.59
C ARG A 150 31.26 -5.02 -26.30
N ARG A 151 31.63 -3.74 -26.28
CA ARG A 151 32.94 -3.29 -26.77
C ARG A 151 34.04 -4.02 -25.98
N SER A 152 35.02 -4.57 -26.69
CA SER A 152 36.24 -5.07 -26.09
C SER A 152 37.09 -3.90 -25.58
N ALA A 153 37.94 -4.16 -24.58
CA ALA A 153 38.77 -3.15 -23.94
C ALA A 153 39.71 -2.40 -24.91
N ASP A 154 39.97 -2.97 -26.10
CA ASP A 154 40.86 -2.39 -27.13
C ASP A 154 40.17 -1.46 -28.13
N GLU A 155 38.88 -1.12 -27.98
CA GLU A 155 38.29 -0.03 -28.78
C GLU A 155 38.71 1.33 -28.21
N ASN A 156 39.96 1.72 -28.49
CA ASN A 156 40.44 3.09 -28.30
C ASN A 156 39.67 4.03 -29.23
N THR A 157 39.05 5.04 -28.62
CA THR A 157 38.45 6.20 -29.26
C THR A 157 39.45 6.88 -30.19
N THR A 158 39.06 7.05 -31.45
CA THR A 158 39.50 8.18 -32.28
C THR A 158 38.27 8.83 -32.87
#